data_AF-A0A399WFV8-F1
#
_entry.id   AF-A0A399WFV8-F1
#
_cell.length_a   1.000
_cell.length_b   1.000
_cell.length_c   1.000
_cell.angle_alpha   90.00
_cell.angle_beta   90.00
_cell.angle_gamma   90.00
#
_symmetry.space_group_name_H-M   'P 1'
#
loop_
_entity.id
_entity.type
_entity.pdbx_description
1 polymer ?
#
loop_
_entity_poly.entity_id
_entity_poly.type
_entity_poly.pdbx_seq_one_letter_code
_entity_poly.pdbx_strand_id
1 'polypeptide(L)'
;MFHNLFVREISVKQTILGCKGNKVLYTLFFSCVFLFFVFQQAYAQDSIPPTVSATSPVGNEVGVDIYSAIAVTFSEEMDANTITTATFIVTDGVTPVVGTVDYAGTTATFTPIGNLSYATNYTATITTGATDLAGNALVANYSWGFTAGAAPPQGLQAYYALDEGNGTVANDLSGNGNDGTINGAAWSTGKGGGGLSFDGSNDSVAVPRMNNDEVSVCAWFYKNTNDLTRNDALFSGYRHSSNQQLREGFELRFPASAPNRIEFVLVTQDGNGVRTTRTTQRSFINSAGSWYHVVGTYNKTTGVQKLYVNGEVVHTQTHVPGNTIVPLVFYADMRIGYSRVNNGYFNGVIDNILLYNRVLDDKEIRDLYNAFTFGLQARYAFSEGTGIIVGDSSGNGNHGSISGGAAWTSGKNGGGLNFDGINDRVSIPRMNYDEVSVGAWCYKNANDASRNDAIFSGFRNNSNVQLCEGFELRFPASAPNTVQFLLVTQNGSGVRTLRTAQWDLGNSVGSWYHVTGIYSKATGEQRLYVNGQLVNTQTHPAGNTIVPLTQNSDMRIGHSWVNNGYFHGILDDVRLYKQVLSDQEVLDLFNSPTVSATSPVSNETNVAVNGAITVTFSEAMDANT
;
A
#
# COMPACT_ATOMS: atom_id res chain seq x y z
N MET A 1 -8.01 46.69 34.21
CA MET A 1 -7.20 46.89 35.44
C MET A 1 -5.75 46.89 34.99
N PHE A 2 -5.19 48.08 34.73
CA PHE A 2 -4.22 48.80 35.60
C PHE A 2 -2.82 48.15 35.54
N HIS A 3 -1.68 48.82 35.34
CA HIS A 3 -1.24 50.23 35.35
C HIS A 3 0.16 50.25 34.69
N ASN A 4 0.45 51.09 33.69
CA ASN A 4 1.19 52.36 33.83
C ASN A 4 2.21 52.45 34.99
N LEU A 5 3.51 52.52 34.67
CA LEU A 5 4.53 53.14 35.52
C LEU A 5 5.42 54.06 34.67
N PHE A 6 5.07 55.35 34.64
CA PHE A 6 5.84 56.47 35.21
C PHE A 6 7.15 56.84 34.51
N VAL A 7 7.04 57.77 33.55
CA VAL A 7 8.09 58.73 33.21
C VAL A 7 8.16 59.74 34.37
N ARG A 8 9.30 59.83 35.05
CA ARG A 8 9.61 60.95 35.97
C ARG A 8 10.62 61.87 35.31
N GLU A 9 10.16 63.09 35.05
CA GLU A 9 10.99 64.24 34.69
C GLU A 9 12.09 64.49 35.73
N ILE A 10 13.33 64.68 35.28
CA ILE A 10 14.39 65.30 36.08
C ILE A 10 14.62 66.70 35.49
N SER A 11 14.06 67.69 36.17
CA SER A 11 14.28 69.11 35.93
C SER A 11 15.66 69.52 36.48
N VAL A 12 16.57 69.97 35.62
CA VAL A 12 17.86 70.54 36.06
C VAL A 12 17.68 72.05 36.25
N LYS A 13 17.59 72.49 37.50
CA LYS A 13 17.59 73.90 37.89
C LYS A 13 18.94 74.55 37.56
N GLN A 14 18.93 75.47 36.60
CA GLN A 14 19.99 76.43 36.37
C GLN A 14 20.11 77.38 37.57
N THR A 15 21.23 77.33 38.28
CA THR A 15 21.61 78.36 39.25
C THR A 15 22.78 79.15 38.67
N ILE A 16 22.47 80.35 38.17
CA ILE A 16 23.44 81.36 37.74
C ILE A 16 23.86 82.12 38.99
N LEU A 17 25.13 82.02 39.40
CA LEU A 17 25.74 82.98 40.33
C LEU A 17 27.05 83.50 39.76
N GLY A 18 27.23 84.81 39.87
CA GLY A 18 28.13 85.64 39.09
C GLY A 18 29.63 85.40 39.27
N CYS A 19 30.37 85.58 38.18
CA CYS A 19 31.49 86.52 38.12
C CYS A 19 31.98 86.69 36.66
N LYS A 20 32.49 87.90 36.39
CA LYS A 20 32.82 88.49 35.10
C LYS A 20 33.91 87.72 34.33
N GLY A 21 33.80 87.68 33.00
CA GLY A 21 34.91 87.42 32.08
C GLY A 21 34.94 86.01 31.45
N ASN A 22 34.91 85.96 30.12
CA ASN A 22 35.33 84.84 29.26
C ASN A 22 34.68 83.45 29.49
N LYS A 23 33.39 83.31 29.17
CA LYS A 23 32.69 82.00 29.05
C LYS A 23 32.14 81.72 27.64
N VAL A 24 32.89 82.08 26.60
CA VAL A 24 32.57 81.67 25.20
C VAL A 24 33.41 80.46 24.75
N LEU A 25 34.43 80.06 25.52
CA LEU A 25 35.32 78.94 25.13
C LEU A 25 35.03 77.60 25.83
N TYR A 26 34.24 77.58 26.92
CA TYR A 26 33.93 76.34 27.66
C TYR A 26 32.63 75.64 27.21
N THR A 27 31.70 76.35 26.56
CA THR A 27 30.43 75.78 26.08
C THR A 27 30.58 75.00 24.76
N LEU A 28 31.62 75.28 23.98
CA LEU A 28 31.93 74.55 22.73
C LEU A 28 32.72 73.25 22.96
N PHE A 29 33.47 73.13 24.05
CA PHE A 29 34.25 71.92 24.31
C PHE A 29 33.41 70.78 24.91
N PHE A 30 32.46 71.09 25.80
CA PHE A 30 31.54 70.08 26.33
C PHE A 30 30.41 69.71 25.36
N SER A 31 30.06 70.58 24.41
CA SER A 31 29.09 70.25 23.35
C SER A 31 29.68 69.32 22.29
N CYS A 32 30.98 69.35 22.01
CA CYS A 32 31.63 68.43 21.07
C CYS A 32 31.95 67.06 21.67
N VAL A 33 32.24 66.96 22.98
CA VAL A 33 32.49 65.68 23.64
C VAL A 33 31.17 64.94 23.98
N PHE A 34 30.06 65.65 24.16
CA PHE A 34 28.73 65.04 24.31
C PHE A 34 28.09 64.69 22.95
N LEU A 35 28.39 65.41 21.85
CA LEU A 35 27.99 65.01 20.49
C LEU A 35 28.78 63.79 19.96
N PHE A 36 29.97 63.52 20.50
CA PHE A 36 30.74 62.31 20.15
C PHE A 36 30.34 61.07 20.96
N PHE A 37 29.53 61.23 22.03
CA PHE A 37 29.07 60.13 22.90
C PHE A 37 27.57 59.79 22.76
N VAL A 38 26.80 60.53 21.95
CA VAL A 38 25.36 60.27 21.75
C VAL A 38 25.01 59.82 20.31
N PHE A 39 26.02 59.53 19.48
CA PHE A 39 25.87 58.80 18.19
C PHE A 39 26.54 57.40 18.22
N GLN A 40 26.67 56.81 19.40
CA GLN A 40 26.76 55.36 19.56
C GLN A 40 25.55 54.85 20.34
N GLN A 41 24.35 55.09 19.79
CA GLN A 41 23.35 54.05 19.93
C GLN A 41 23.86 52.91 19.06
N ALA A 42 24.52 51.95 19.68
CA ALA A 42 24.78 50.67 19.06
C ALA A 42 23.40 50.14 18.64
N TYR A 43 23.04 50.33 17.36
CA TYR A 43 22.26 49.33 16.68
C TYR A 43 23.09 48.07 16.88
N ALA A 44 22.66 47.21 17.82
CA ALA A 44 23.21 45.88 17.89
C ALA A 44 22.93 45.30 16.52
N GLN A 45 23.95 45.29 15.66
CA GLN A 45 23.85 44.66 14.36
C GLN A 45 23.40 43.24 14.65
N ASP A 46 22.26 42.85 14.09
CA ASP A 46 21.81 41.49 14.25
C ASP A 46 22.93 40.57 13.77
N SER A 47 23.35 39.68 14.65
CA SER A 47 24.47 38.78 14.45
C SER A 47 24.06 37.34 14.66
N ILE A 48 22.75 37.07 14.75
CA ILE A 48 22.19 35.73 14.93
C ILE A 48 21.89 35.18 13.53
N PRO A 49 22.56 34.10 13.10
CA PRO A 49 22.26 33.48 11.82
C PRO A 49 20.83 32.91 11.76
N PRO A 50 20.16 33.00 10.59
CA PRO A 50 18.86 32.37 10.40
C PRO A 50 18.97 30.84 10.44
N THR A 51 17.90 30.18 10.86
CA THR A 51 17.77 28.72 10.92
C THR A 51 16.52 28.24 10.19
N VAL A 52 16.48 26.98 9.78
CA VAL A 52 15.28 26.36 9.22
C VAL A 52 14.40 25.82 10.35
N SER A 53 13.16 26.30 10.44
CA SER A 53 12.20 25.90 11.48
C SER A 53 11.26 24.77 11.03
N ALA A 54 10.98 24.66 9.74
CA ALA A 54 10.14 23.61 9.16
C ALA A 54 10.39 23.44 7.65
N THR A 55 10.08 22.24 7.13
CA THR A 55 10.05 21.95 5.70
C THR A 55 8.77 21.24 5.31
N SER A 56 8.34 21.42 4.06
CA SER A 56 7.25 20.67 3.43
C SER A 56 7.68 20.31 2.02
N PRO A 57 7.84 19.03 1.64
CA PRO A 57 7.68 17.85 2.48
C PRO A 57 8.60 17.84 3.70
N VAL A 58 8.22 17.10 4.74
CA VAL A 58 9.05 16.90 5.94
C VAL A 58 10.25 16.02 5.57
N GLY A 59 11.37 16.18 6.27
CA GLY A 59 12.57 15.38 6.04
C GLY A 59 12.30 13.87 6.10
N ASN A 60 12.67 13.16 5.03
CA ASN A 60 12.47 11.74 4.77
C ASN A 60 11.00 11.31 4.60
N GLU A 61 10.10 12.24 4.29
CA GLU A 61 8.72 11.90 3.93
C GLU A 61 8.67 11.05 2.66
N VAL A 62 7.84 10.01 2.64
CA VAL A 62 7.67 9.07 1.53
C VAL A 62 6.22 9.13 1.06
N GLY A 63 6.00 9.04 -0.26
CA GLY A 63 4.65 9.11 -0.82
C GLY A 63 4.22 10.54 -1.15
N VAL A 64 5.17 11.48 -1.25
CA VAL A 64 4.89 12.88 -1.58
C VAL A 64 4.24 12.97 -2.95
N ASP A 65 3.12 13.68 -3.05
CA ASP A 65 2.42 13.92 -4.30
C ASP A 65 3.38 14.56 -5.33
N ILE A 66 3.43 14.02 -6.55
CA ILE A 66 4.33 14.48 -7.63
C ILE A 66 4.07 15.91 -8.10
N TYR A 67 2.91 16.49 -7.73
CA TYR A 67 2.52 17.88 -8.00
C TYR A 67 2.90 18.85 -6.87
N SER A 68 3.47 18.35 -5.77
CA SER A 68 3.75 19.14 -4.58
C SER A 68 4.79 20.24 -4.84
N ALA A 69 4.51 21.44 -4.33
CA ALA A 69 5.53 22.46 -4.15
C ALA A 69 6.41 22.11 -2.94
N ILE A 70 7.68 22.51 -2.97
CA ILE A 70 8.64 22.27 -1.89
C ILE A 70 8.86 23.58 -1.14
N ALA A 71 8.56 23.62 0.15
CA ALA A 71 8.65 24.80 0.99
C ALA A 71 9.63 24.62 2.16
N VAL A 72 10.24 25.73 2.56
CA VAL A 72 11.07 25.87 3.76
C VAL A 72 10.60 27.10 4.53
N THR A 73 10.50 26.99 5.86
CA THR A 73 10.21 28.12 6.75
C THR A 73 11.44 28.41 7.60
N PHE A 74 11.82 29.68 7.68
CA PHE A 74 12.97 30.16 8.43
C PHE A 74 12.55 30.66 9.83
N SER A 75 13.50 30.73 10.76
CA SER A 75 13.29 31.26 12.12
C SER A 75 12.97 32.76 12.15
N GLU A 76 13.24 33.46 11.06
CA GLU A 76 13.09 34.91 10.92
C GLU A 76 12.91 35.33 9.45
N GLU A 77 12.75 36.63 9.21
CA GLU A 77 12.64 37.19 7.88
C GLU A 77 14.00 37.18 7.16
N MET A 78 14.00 36.73 5.91
CA MET A 78 15.16 36.62 5.03
C MET A 78 15.21 37.79 4.05
N ASP A 79 16.40 38.11 3.54
CA ASP A 79 16.52 38.99 2.37
C ASP A 79 16.00 38.25 1.14
N ALA A 80 14.83 38.66 0.67
CA ALA A 80 14.16 38.09 -0.50
C ALA A 80 15.05 38.07 -1.76
N ASN A 81 16.00 38.99 -1.91
CA ASN A 81 16.91 39.01 -3.06
C ASN A 81 17.92 37.86 -3.04
N THR A 82 18.15 37.25 -1.88
CA THR A 82 19.05 36.11 -1.71
C THR A 82 18.33 34.78 -1.79
N ILE A 83 16.99 34.76 -1.81
CA ILE A 83 16.15 33.57 -1.96
C ILE A 83 15.81 33.38 -3.43
N THR A 84 16.60 32.55 -4.11
CA THR A 84 16.50 32.34 -5.57
C THR A 84 16.67 30.85 -5.90
N THR A 85 16.53 30.48 -7.16
CA THR A 85 16.85 29.11 -7.63
C THR A 85 18.33 28.74 -7.49
N ALA A 86 19.22 29.69 -7.20
CA ALA A 86 20.63 29.42 -6.89
C ALA A 86 20.87 29.10 -5.40
N THR A 87 19.93 29.48 -4.51
CA THR A 87 20.05 29.27 -3.07
C THR A 87 19.00 28.31 -2.53
N PHE A 88 17.93 28.04 -3.25
CA PHE A 88 16.97 26.95 -3.00
C PHE A 88 17.00 25.99 -4.19
N ILE A 89 17.75 24.90 -4.01
CA ILE A 89 18.02 23.91 -5.05
C ILE A 89 17.28 22.62 -4.72
N VAL A 90 16.60 22.01 -5.70
CA VAL A 90 16.01 20.68 -5.59
C VAL A 90 16.64 19.77 -6.63
N THR A 91 17.09 18.57 -6.24
CA THR A 91 17.72 17.58 -7.14
C THR A 91 17.11 16.20 -6.97
N ASP A 92 17.12 15.37 -8.01
CA ASP A 92 16.73 13.94 -7.96
C ASP A 92 17.87 13.01 -7.49
N GLY A 93 18.88 13.58 -6.83
CA GLY A 93 20.14 12.91 -6.48
C GLY A 93 21.25 13.07 -7.52
N VAL A 94 20.94 13.44 -8.77
CA VAL A 94 21.94 13.66 -9.84
C VAL A 94 21.68 14.96 -10.61
N THR A 95 20.43 15.23 -10.96
CA THR A 95 19.99 16.33 -11.85
C THR A 95 19.19 17.37 -11.06
N PRO A 96 19.47 18.68 -11.23
CA PRO A 96 18.61 19.73 -10.70
C PRO A 96 17.21 19.71 -11.33
N VAL A 97 16.18 19.78 -10.50
CA VAL A 97 14.80 20.00 -10.92
C VAL A 97 14.66 21.46 -11.35
N VAL A 98 14.05 21.70 -12.51
CA VAL A 98 13.79 23.07 -12.97
C VAL A 98 12.50 23.57 -12.33
N GLY A 99 12.55 24.75 -11.71
CA GLY A 99 11.44 25.35 -10.97
C GLY A 99 11.58 26.86 -10.82
N THR A 100 10.57 27.47 -10.20
CA THR A 100 10.60 28.85 -9.72
C THR A 100 10.71 28.86 -8.20
N VAL A 101 11.21 29.95 -7.63
CA VAL A 101 11.27 30.17 -6.18
C VAL A 101 10.54 31.47 -5.86
N ASP A 102 9.55 31.37 -4.99
CA ASP A 102 8.83 32.51 -4.41
C ASP A 102 9.13 32.60 -2.91
N TYR A 103 9.11 33.82 -2.36
CA TYR A 103 9.33 34.07 -0.93
C TYR A 103 8.25 35.01 -0.37
N ALA A 104 7.62 34.60 0.73
CA ALA A 104 6.59 35.38 1.41
C ALA A 104 6.61 35.15 2.93
N GLY A 105 6.59 36.24 3.70
CA GLY A 105 6.72 36.18 5.16
C GLY A 105 8.08 35.60 5.55
N THR A 106 8.09 34.43 6.19
CA THR A 106 9.31 33.68 6.52
C THR A 106 9.45 32.37 5.73
N THR A 107 8.64 32.18 4.67
CA THR A 107 8.57 30.93 3.92
C THR A 107 9.03 31.13 2.47
N ALA A 108 9.99 30.31 2.04
CA ALA A 108 10.35 30.18 0.63
C ALA A 108 9.68 28.92 0.07
N THR A 109 9.18 29.02 -1.16
CA THR A 109 8.50 27.93 -1.88
C THR A 109 9.13 27.75 -3.25
N PHE A 110 9.66 26.56 -3.50
CA PHE A 110 10.11 26.10 -4.81
C PHE A 110 8.96 25.37 -5.51
N THR A 111 8.58 25.83 -6.70
CA THR A 111 7.53 25.22 -7.54
C THR A 111 8.17 24.62 -8.79
N PRO A 112 8.20 23.28 -8.94
CA PRO A 112 8.68 22.62 -10.15
C PRO A 112 7.92 23.08 -11.41
N ILE A 113 8.60 23.28 -12.54
CA ILE A 113 7.96 23.60 -13.84
C ILE A 113 7.25 22.36 -14.42
N GLY A 114 7.75 21.16 -14.11
CA GLY A 114 7.13 19.89 -14.47
C GLY A 114 7.02 19.00 -13.23
N ASN A 115 6.16 17.99 -13.31
CA ASN A 115 5.93 17.07 -12.21
C ASN A 115 7.22 16.39 -11.77
N LEU A 116 7.28 16.06 -10.48
CA LEU A 116 8.31 15.18 -9.96
C LEU A 116 8.14 13.77 -10.56
N SER A 117 9.27 13.07 -10.71
CA SER A 117 9.31 11.69 -11.15
C SER A 117 8.86 10.76 -10.03
N TYR A 118 8.08 9.75 -10.38
CA TYR A 118 7.61 8.75 -9.43
C TYR A 118 8.74 7.96 -8.77
N ALA A 119 8.51 7.49 -7.54
CA ALA A 119 9.40 6.67 -6.73
C ALA A 119 10.84 7.20 -6.65
N THR A 120 11.00 8.51 -6.84
CA THR A 120 12.31 9.16 -6.95
C THR A 120 12.62 9.88 -5.65
N ASN A 121 13.85 9.70 -5.17
CA ASN A 121 14.36 10.40 -4.00
C ASN A 121 14.83 11.79 -4.43
N TYR A 122 14.20 12.82 -3.89
CA TYR A 122 14.59 14.20 -4.08
C TYR A 122 15.34 14.71 -2.86
N THR A 123 16.30 15.60 -3.10
CA THR A 123 16.98 16.37 -2.06
C THR A 123 16.77 17.85 -2.33
N ALA A 124 16.15 18.54 -1.38
CA ALA A 124 16.05 19.98 -1.37
C ALA A 124 17.18 20.56 -0.50
N THR A 125 17.79 21.66 -0.92
CA THR A 125 18.92 22.31 -0.24
C THR A 125 18.75 23.81 -0.23
N ILE A 126 18.81 24.41 0.96
CA ILE A 126 19.06 25.85 1.12
C ILE A 126 20.55 26.06 1.35
N THR A 127 21.19 26.86 0.50
CA THR A 127 22.62 27.12 0.60
C THR A 127 22.92 28.25 1.59
N THR A 128 24.17 28.34 2.03
CA THR A 128 24.66 29.49 2.82
C THR A 128 24.68 30.82 2.05
N GLY A 129 24.26 30.84 0.77
CA GLY A 129 24.04 32.08 0.02
C GLY A 129 22.74 32.80 0.40
N ALA A 130 21.80 32.14 1.08
CA ALA A 130 20.61 32.76 1.63
C ALA A 130 20.95 33.48 2.96
N THR A 131 20.61 34.77 3.05
CA THR A 131 20.90 35.60 4.22
C THR A 131 19.65 36.26 4.78
N ASP A 132 19.69 36.63 6.06
CA ASP A 132 18.71 37.54 6.66
C ASP A 132 18.86 38.98 6.13
N LEU A 133 17.99 39.88 6.61
CA LEU A 133 18.03 41.31 6.27
C LEU A 133 19.26 42.06 6.81
N ALA A 134 19.96 41.49 7.79
CA ALA A 134 21.20 42.02 8.36
C ALA A 134 22.47 41.48 7.67
N GLY A 135 22.31 40.53 6.74
CA GLY A 135 23.38 39.90 5.98
C GLY A 135 23.99 38.66 6.65
N ASN A 136 23.39 38.12 7.71
CA ASN A 136 23.86 36.85 8.29
C ASN A 136 23.38 35.68 7.41
N ALA A 137 24.34 34.86 6.97
CA ALA A 137 24.07 33.64 6.23
C ALA A 137 23.64 32.50 7.15
N LEU A 138 22.94 31.50 6.61
CA LEU A 138 22.82 30.19 7.28
C LEU A 138 24.20 29.66 7.68
N VAL A 139 24.28 29.05 8.87
CA VAL A 139 25.54 28.50 9.42
C VAL A 139 26.13 27.40 8.52
N ALA A 140 25.27 26.62 7.88
CA ALA A 140 25.64 25.58 6.91
C ALA A 140 24.50 25.39 5.90
N ASN A 141 24.80 24.74 4.77
CA ASN A 141 23.75 24.31 3.86
C ASN A 141 22.78 23.40 4.61
N TYR A 142 21.49 23.67 4.47
CA TYR A 142 20.43 22.84 5.05
C TYR A 142 19.83 21.98 3.95
N SER A 143 20.03 20.67 4.04
CA SER A 143 19.50 19.72 3.07
C SER A 143 18.53 18.74 3.72
N TRP A 144 17.44 18.43 3.04
CA TRP A 144 16.50 17.38 3.43
C TRP A 144 16.06 16.57 2.23
N GLY A 145 15.88 15.27 2.45
CA GLY A 145 15.38 14.34 1.44
C GLY A 145 13.87 14.15 1.55
N PHE A 146 13.23 13.76 0.46
CA PHE A 146 11.88 13.20 0.45
C PHE A 146 11.73 12.27 -0.76
N THR A 147 10.79 11.34 -0.72
CA THR A 147 10.52 10.37 -1.79
C THR A 147 9.16 10.66 -2.40
N ALA A 148 9.16 11.00 -3.69
CA ALA A 148 7.94 11.16 -4.47
C ALA A 148 7.17 9.83 -4.53
N GLY A 149 5.84 9.91 -4.60
CA GLY A 149 4.95 8.76 -4.64
C GLY A 149 5.30 7.75 -5.72
N ALA A 150 4.99 6.47 -5.51
CA ALA A 150 5.17 5.45 -6.52
C ALA A 150 4.30 5.74 -7.75
N ALA A 151 4.74 5.26 -8.93
CA ALA A 151 3.93 5.40 -10.12
C ALA A 151 2.61 4.65 -9.91
N PRO A 152 1.47 5.21 -10.30
CA PRO A 152 0.24 4.45 -10.33
C PRO A 152 0.48 3.20 -11.19
N PRO A 153 -0.02 2.02 -10.78
CA PRO A 153 0.18 0.80 -11.56
C PRO A 153 -0.29 1.04 -12.99
N GLN A 154 0.48 0.58 -13.98
CA GLN A 154 0.27 0.91 -15.40
C GLN A 154 -1.21 0.80 -15.80
N GLY A 155 -1.72 1.81 -16.49
CA GLY A 155 -3.11 1.81 -16.98
C GLY A 155 -4.19 2.08 -15.93
N LEU A 156 -3.84 2.40 -14.69
CA LEU A 156 -4.81 2.89 -13.70
C LEU A 156 -5.40 4.22 -14.18
N GLN A 157 -6.73 4.33 -14.15
CA GLN A 157 -7.51 5.49 -14.57
C GLN A 157 -8.16 6.21 -13.41
N ALA A 158 -8.64 5.47 -12.42
CA ALA A 158 -9.12 6.03 -11.18
C ALA A 158 -8.88 5.08 -10.02
N TYR A 159 -8.58 5.64 -8.85
CA TYR A 159 -8.47 4.92 -7.60
C TYR A 159 -9.16 5.69 -6.48
N TYR A 160 -10.32 5.20 -6.06
CA TYR A 160 -11.06 5.72 -4.92
C TYR A 160 -10.82 4.79 -3.72
N ALA A 161 -9.83 5.13 -2.90
CA ALA A 161 -9.58 4.41 -1.65
C ALA A 161 -10.70 4.63 -0.63
N LEU A 162 -11.37 5.79 -0.67
CA LEU A 162 -12.45 6.18 0.24
C LEU A 162 -12.01 6.32 1.71
N ASP A 163 -10.78 6.80 1.91
CA ASP A 163 -10.13 6.97 3.22
C ASP A 163 -10.22 8.40 3.79
N GLU A 164 -10.85 9.34 3.09
CA GLU A 164 -10.86 10.76 3.46
C GLU A 164 -11.61 11.03 4.77
N GLY A 165 -12.63 10.23 5.06
CA GLY A 165 -13.37 10.23 6.33
C GLY A 165 -14.25 11.46 6.59
N ASN A 166 -14.25 12.47 5.71
CA ASN A 166 -15.11 13.64 5.79
C ASN A 166 -15.25 14.35 4.42
N GLY A 167 -16.19 15.28 4.33
CA GLY A 167 -16.45 16.05 3.11
C GLY A 167 -17.35 15.33 2.09
N THR A 168 -17.46 15.91 0.90
CA THR A 168 -18.35 15.46 -0.18
C THR A 168 -17.60 15.06 -1.45
N VAL A 169 -16.28 14.88 -1.36
CA VAL A 169 -15.41 14.51 -2.48
C VAL A 169 -14.78 13.16 -2.17
N ALA A 170 -14.86 12.23 -3.11
CA ALA A 170 -14.07 11.00 -3.12
C ALA A 170 -12.87 11.25 -4.02
N ASN A 171 -11.66 11.38 -3.46
CA ASN A 171 -10.50 11.78 -4.24
C ASN A 171 -10.03 10.64 -5.14
N ASP A 172 -9.57 10.99 -6.33
CA ASP A 172 -8.90 10.08 -7.23
C ASP A 172 -7.40 10.04 -6.94
N LEU A 173 -6.97 8.96 -6.27
CA LEU A 173 -5.56 8.72 -5.93
C LEU A 173 -4.74 8.16 -7.10
N SER A 174 -5.33 8.01 -8.30
CA SER A 174 -4.57 7.59 -9.48
C SER A 174 -3.69 8.69 -10.07
N GLY A 175 -3.90 9.94 -9.64
CA GLY A 175 -3.20 11.12 -10.18
C GLY A 175 -3.78 11.66 -11.48
N ASN A 176 -4.93 11.14 -11.94
CA ASN A 176 -5.59 11.58 -13.18
C ASN A 176 -6.68 12.64 -12.96
N GLY A 177 -6.94 13.05 -11.71
CA GLY A 177 -7.91 14.09 -11.38
C GLY A 177 -9.37 13.69 -11.65
N ASN A 178 -9.68 12.40 -11.60
CA ASN A 178 -11.04 11.89 -11.79
C ASN A 178 -11.87 11.92 -10.51
N ASP A 179 -11.78 12.99 -9.71
CA ASP A 179 -12.44 13.07 -8.40
C ASP A 179 -13.95 12.83 -8.48
N GLY A 180 -14.48 12.11 -7.51
CA GLY A 180 -15.89 11.79 -7.36
C GLY A 180 -16.64 12.79 -6.49
N THR A 181 -17.89 13.08 -6.82
CA THR A 181 -18.80 13.88 -5.99
C THR A 181 -19.76 12.96 -5.23
N ILE A 182 -19.69 12.96 -3.90
CA ILE A 182 -20.51 12.15 -3.01
C ILE A 182 -21.88 12.81 -2.83
N ASN A 183 -22.95 12.02 -3.02
CA ASN A 183 -24.33 12.43 -2.82
C ASN A 183 -24.99 11.46 -1.83
N GLY A 184 -25.24 11.91 -0.60
CA GLY A 184 -25.96 11.14 0.43
C GLY A 184 -25.11 10.14 1.21
N ALA A 185 -24.23 9.39 0.53
CA ALA A 185 -23.41 8.36 1.16
C ALA A 185 -22.56 8.91 2.32
N ALA A 186 -22.45 8.14 3.40
CA ALA A 186 -21.75 8.54 4.61
C ALA A 186 -20.39 7.83 4.73
N TRP A 187 -19.38 8.54 5.24
CA TRP A 187 -18.10 7.93 5.59
C TRP A 187 -18.26 6.86 6.67
N SER A 188 -17.62 5.71 6.49
CA SER A 188 -17.67 4.57 7.40
C SER A 188 -16.32 3.85 7.43
N THR A 189 -16.23 2.78 8.21
CA THR A 189 -15.11 1.82 8.11
C THR A 189 -15.32 0.90 6.91
N GLY A 190 -14.33 0.79 6.03
CA GLY A 190 -14.34 -0.12 4.89
C GLY A 190 -13.61 -1.44 5.17
N LYS A 191 -13.18 -2.13 4.09
CA LYS A 191 -12.37 -3.35 4.17
C LYS A 191 -10.97 -3.03 4.67
N GLY A 192 -10.41 -1.89 4.24
CA GLY A 192 -9.10 -1.43 4.65
C GLY A 192 -9.07 0.06 4.91
N GLY A 193 -9.39 0.46 6.16
CA GLY A 193 -9.40 1.87 6.56
C GLY A 193 -10.80 2.45 6.52
N GLY A 194 -10.96 3.55 5.79
CA GLY A 194 -12.22 4.19 5.48
C GLY A 194 -13.02 3.44 4.43
N GLY A 195 -14.19 3.97 4.11
CA GLY A 195 -15.12 3.45 3.11
C GLY A 195 -16.35 4.37 3.05
N LEU A 196 -17.24 4.10 2.10
CA LEU A 196 -18.54 4.79 2.03
C LEU A 196 -19.68 3.81 2.29
N SER A 197 -20.51 4.16 3.26
CA SER A 197 -21.77 3.50 3.55
C SER A 197 -22.89 4.11 2.72
N PHE A 198 -23.66 3.23 2.07
CA PHE A 198 -24.81 3.53 1.24
C PHE A 198 -26.07 2.92 1.88
N ASP A 199 -27.15 3.68 1.93
CA ASP A 199 -28.38 3.35 2.65
C ASP A 199 -29.42 2.55 1.85
N GLY A 200 -29.20 2.37 0.55
CA GLY A 200 -30.13 1.70 -0.37
C GLY A 200 -31.28 2.55 -0.91
N SER A 201 -31.28 3.87 -0.65
CA SER A 201 -32.38 4.77 -1.00
C SER A 201 -32.00 5.81 -2.06
N ASN A 202 -30.94 6.59 -1.82
CA ASN A 202 -30.55 7.70 -2.69
C ASN A 202 -29.04 7.96 -2.78
N ASP A 203 -28.23 7.17 -2.08
CA ASP A 203 -26.79 7.38 -1.95
C ASP A 203 -26.01 7.01 -3.23
N SER A 204 -25.14 7.88 -3.71
CA SER A 204 -24.25 7.59 -4.85
C SER A 204 -23.01 8.48 -4.88
N VAL A 205 -21.97 8.03 -5.58
CA VAL A 205 -20.85 8.90 -5.97
C VAL A 205 -20.90 9.10 -7.49
N ALA A 206 -20.92 10.36 -7.95
CA ALA A 206 -20.79 10.71 -9.36
C ALA A 206 -19.31 10.79 -9.72
N VAL A 207 -18.87 10.08 -10.77
CA VAL A 207 -17.46 10.10 -11.21
C VAL A 207 -17.36 10.37 -12.72
N PRO A 208 -16.28 10.97 -13.22
CA PRO A 208 -16.09 11.22 -14.65
C PRO A 208 -16.21 9.95 -15.50
N ARG A 209 -16.55 10.12 -16.79
CA ARG A 209 -16.63 9.01 -17.73
C ARG A 209 -15.23 8.56 -18.14
N MET A 210 -14.93 7.29 -17.89
CA MET A 210 -13.67 6.66 -18.28
C MET A 210 -13.94 5.60 -19.35
N ASN A 211 -14.18 6.07 -20.57
CA ASN A 211 -14.47 5.21 -21.72
C ASN A 211 -13.17 4.63 -22.29
N ASN A 212 -13.01 3.32 -22.17
CA ASN A 212 -11.84 2.59 -22.65
C ASN A 212 -12.29 1.40 -23.51
N ASP A 213 -11.45 0.98 -24.46
CA ASP A 213 -11.75 -0.15 -25.34
C ASP A 213 -11.68 -1.52 -24.62
N GLU A 214 -10.97 -1.55 -23.50
CA GLU A 214 -10.83 -2.69 -22.58
C GLU A 214 -10.75 -2.19 -21.13
N VAL A 215 -10.97 -3.06 -20.14
CA VAL A 215 -11.15 -2.60 -18.76
C VAL A 215 -10.83 -3.67 -17.72
N SER A 216 -10.37 -3.23 -16.56
CA SER A 216 -10.54 -3.95 -15.29
C SER A 216 -11.16 -3.02 -14.26
N VAL A 217 -12.30 -3.40 -13.69
CA VAL A 217 -12.99 -2.65 -12.63
C VAL A 217 -13.03 -3.49 -11.37
N CYS A 218 -12.54 -2.93 -10.27
CA CYS A 218 -12.35 -3.56 -8.97
C CYS A 218 -13.20 -2.83 -7.92
N ALA A 219 -13.78 -3.57 -6.98
CA ALA A 219 -14.35 -3.01 -5.77
C ALA A 219 -14.32 -4.03 -4.62
N TRP A 220 -14.10 -3.54 -3.40
CA TRP A 220 -14.53 -4.23 -2.19
C TRP A 220 -15.95 -3.81 -1.83
N PHE A 221 -16.75 -4.76 -1.38
CA PHE A 221 -18.09 -4.46 -0.86
C PHE A 221 -18.45 -5.30 0.36
N TYR A 222 -19.23 -4.70 1.24
CA TYR A 222 -19.99 -5.36 2.30
C TYR A 222 -21.46 -5.04 2.07
N LYS A 223 -22.28 -6.05 1.81
CA LYS A 223 -23.71 -5.83 1.55
C LYS A 223 -24.49 -6.05 2.84
N ASN A 224 -25.36 -5.12 3.21
CA ASN A 224 -26.17 -5.25 4.44
C ASN A 224 -27.39 -6.13 4.21
N THR A 225 -28.12 -5.88 3.11
CA THR A 225 -29.41 -6.52 2.83
C THR A 225 -29.62 -6.75 1.33
N ASN A 226 -30.58 -7.60 0.98
CA ASN A 226 -31.01 -7.84 -0.40
C ASN A 226 -32.10 -6.87 -0.84
N ASP A 227 -31.89 -6.12 -1.93
CA ASP A 227 -32.97 -5.44 -2.67
C ASP A 227 -33.61 -6.45 -3.63
N LEU A 228 -34.91 -6.69 -3.47
CA LEU A 228 -35.70 -7.61 -4.29
C LEU A 228 -36.49 -6.90 -5.39
N THR A 229 -36.37 -5.58 -5.47
CA THR A 229 -37.21 -4.71 -6.30
C THR A 229 -36.42 -3.98 -7.37
N ARG A 230 -35.15 -3.66 -7.10
CA ARG A 230 -34.29 -2.86 -7.99
C ARG A 230 -32.91 -3.49 -8.12
N ASN A 231 -32.18 -3.06 -9.14
CA ASN A 231 -30.81 -3.54 -9.37
C ASN A 231 -29.85 -2.66 -8.59
N ASP A 232 -29.06 -3.25 -7.70
CA ASP A 232 -28.03 -2.51 -6.97
C ASP A 232 -26.74 -2.52 -7.79
N ALA A 233 -25.99 -1.43 -7.83
CA ALA A 233 -24.68 -1.41 -8.48
C ALA A 233 -23.57 -1.04 -7.50
N LEU A 234 -22.44 -1.71 -7.62
CA LEU A 234 -21.18 -1.30 -6.99
C LEU A 234 -20.55 -0.18 -7.81
N PHE A 235 -20.48 -0.38 -9.13
CA PHE A 235 -20.01 0.59 -10.11
C PHE A 235 -20.87 0.49 -11.39
N SER A 236 -21.33 1.62 -11.91
CA SER A 236 -22.21 1.70 -13.07
C SER A 236 -21.77 2.78 -14.05
N GLY A 237 -21.34 2.33 -15.23
CA GLY A 237 -21.20 3.14 -16.43
C GLY A 237 -22.09 2.59 -17.54
N TYR A 238 -23.31 2.13 -17.22
CA TYR A 238 -24.14 1.34 -18.12
C TYR A 238 -25.45 2.04 -18.47
N ARG A 239 -25.80 1.99 -19.76
CA ARG A 239 -27.11 2.38 -20.26
C ARG A 239 -27.88 1.14 -20.71
N HIS A 240 -28.99 0.87 -20.04
CA HIS A 240 -29.94 -0.15 -20.48
C HIS A 240 -30.91 0.38 -21.55
N SER A 241 -31.31 -0.50 -22.46
CA SER A 241 -32.41 -0.31 -23.39
C SER A 241 -32.95 -1.67 -23.82
N SER A 242 -34.25 -1.75 -24.09
CA SER A 242 -34.85 -2.94 -24.72
C SER A 242 -34.26 -3.18 -26.12
N ASN A 243 -33.89 -2.10 -26.83
CA ASN A 243 -33.13 -2.18 -28.06
C ASN A 243 -31.64 -2.33 -27.76
N GLN A 244 -31.05 -3.49 -28.06
CA GLN A 244 -29.63 -3.79 -27.84
C GLN A 244 -28.69 -2.77 -28.51
N GLN A 245 -29.08 -2.21 -29.65
CA GLN A 245 -28.27 -1.25 -30.39
C GLN A 245 -28.23 0.15 -29.76
N LEU A 246 -29.01 0.37 -28.68
CA LEU A 246 -28.98 1.60 -27.88
C LEU A 246 -28.31 1.42 -26.51
N ARG A 247 -27.79 0.22 -26.20
CA ARG A 247 -27.10 -0.04 -24.93
C ARG A 247 -25.66 0.46 -24.98
N GLU A 248 -25.11 0.86 -23.84
CA GLU A 248 -23.76 1.43 -23.71
C GLU A 248 -23.07 0.93 -22.44
N GLY A 249 -21.75 0.85 -22.48
CA GLY A 249 -20.86 0.70 -21.32
C GLY A 249 -20.96 -0.62 -20.57
N PHE A 250 -20.69 -0.55 -19.27
CA PHE A 250 -20.58 -1.71 -18.38
C PHE A 250 -20.99 -1.41 -16.94
N GLU A 251 -21.26 -2.46 -16.17
CA GLU A 251 -21.74 -2.34 -14.78
C GLU A 251 -21.42 -3.60 -13.97
N LEU A 252 -21.04 -3.40 -12.70
CA LEU A 252 -20.97 -4.42 -11.65
C LEU A 252 -22.22 -4.30 -10.76
N ARG A 253 -23.09 -5.31 -10.76
CA ARG A 253 -24.42 -5.21 -10.12
C ARG A 253 -24.95 -6.48 -9.48
N PHE A 254 -25.96 -6.29 -8.63
CA PHE A 254 -26.89 -7.31 -8.16
C PHE A 254 -28.27 -7.07 -8.79
N PRO A 255 -28.80 -7.99 -9.62
CA PRO A 255 -30.13 -7.84 -10.19
C PRO A 255 -31.21 -8.16 -9.15
N ALA A 256 -32.33 -7.44 -9.18
CA ALA A 256 -33.48 -7.66 -8.29
C ALA A 256 -34.00 -9.12 -8.33
N SER A 257 -33.93 -9.75 -9.52
CA SER A 257 -34.39 -11.12 -9.74
C SER A 257 -33.48 -12.20 -9.13
N ALA A 258 -32.26 -11.83 -8.73
CA ALA A 258 -31.31 -12.71 -8.06
C ALA A 258 -30.36 -11.86 -7.21
N PRO A 259 -30.81 -11.39 -6.03
CA PRO A 259 -30.10 -10.38 -5.24
C PRO A 259 -28.77 -10.88 -4.65
N ASN A 260 -28.53 -12.19 -4.66
CA ASN A 260 -27.26 -12.81 -4.28
C ASN A 260 -26.33 -13.08 -5.47
N ARG A 261 -26.67 -12.64 -6.69
CA ARG A 261 -25.84 -12.85 -7.88
C ARG A 261 -25.14 -11.56 -8.25
N ILE A 262 -23.81 -11.55 -8.13
CA ILE A 262 -23.00 -10.48 -8.71
C ILE A 262 -22.88 -10.72 -10.22
N GLU A 263 -23.13 -9.68 -11.01
CA GLU A 263 -23.02 -9.67 -12.47
C GLU A 263 -22.02 -8.59 -12.91
N PHE A 264 -21.12 -8.94 -13.84
CA PHE A 264 -20.40 -7.97 -14.65
C PHE A 264 -21.01 -7.98 -16.05
N VAL A 265 -21.73 -6.91 -16.38
CA VAL A 265 -22.45 -6.76 -17.65
C VAL A 265 -21.68 -5.81 -18.54
N LEU A 266 -21.49 -6.19 -19.79
CA LEU A 266 -20.65 -5.46 -20.73
C LEU A 266 -21.33 -5.38 -22.09
N VAL A 267 -21.33 -4.17 -22.68
CA VAL A 267 -21.74 -3.95 -24.08
C VAL A 267 -20.50 -3.71 -24.92
N THR A 268 -20.31 -4.51 -25.96
CA THR A 268 -19.23 -4.35 -26.94
C THR A 268 -19.80 -4.07 -28.33
N GLN A 269 -19.01 -3.51 -29.22
CA GLN A 269 -19.36 -3.31 -30.63
C GLN A 269 -18.24 -3.78 -31.55
N ASP A 270 -18.62 -4.26 -32.74
CA ASP A 270 -17.68 -4.55 -33.81
C ASP A 270 -17.27 -3.30 -34.58
N GLY A 271 -16.41 -3.45 -35.59
CA GLY A 271 -15.96 -2.34 -36.45
C GLY A 271 -17.07 -1.66 -37.27
N ASN A 272 -18.25 -2.28 -37.38
CA ASN A 272 -19.43 -1.71 -38.04
C ASN A 272 -20.41 -1.05 -37.04
N GLY A 273 -20.07 -1.03 -35.75
CA GLY A 273 -20.90 -0.49 -34.68
C GLY A 273 -22.03 -1.41 -34.23
N VAL A 274 -22.04 -2.69 -34.64
CA VAL A 274 -23.05 -3.66 -34.20
C VAL A 274 -22.78 -4.03 -32.75
N ARG A 275 -23.72 -3.67 -31.88
CA ARG A 275 -23.58 -3.86 -30.43
C ARG A 275 -24.03 -5.25 -29.98
N THR A 276 -23.29 -5.84 -29.04
CA THR A 276 -23.64 -7.08 -28.34
C THR A 276 -23.52 -6.88 -26.83
N THR A 277 -24.34 -7.59 -26.04
CA THR A 277 -24.27 -7.56 -24.57
C THR A 277 -23.96 -8.95 -24.06
N ARG A 278 -23.01 -9.08 -23.14
CA ARG A 278 -22.77 -10.33 -22.39
C ARG A 278 -22.61 -10.04 -20.90
N THR A 279 -22.81 -11.10 -20.12
CA THR A 279 -22.76 -11.05 -18.66
C THR A 279 -21.94 -12.22 -18.13
N THR A 280 -20.92 -11.92 -17.35
CA THR A 280 -20.29 -12.88 -16.41
C THR A 280 -20.94 -12.70 -15.04
N GLN A 281 -21.03 -13.78 -14.28
CA GLN A 281 -21.87 -13.81 -13.07
C GLN A 281 -21.45 -14.90 -12.09
N ARG A 282 -21.67 -14.67 -10.79
CA ARG A 282 -21.54 -15.65 -9.70
C ARG A 282 -22.67 -15.48 -8.70
N SER A 283 -23.35 -16.56 -8.33
CA SER A 283 -24.28 -16.57 -7.21
C SER A 283 -23.54 -16.90 -5.91
N PHE A 284 -23.70 -16.05 -4.90
CA PHE A 284 -23.27 -16.34 -3.54
C PHE A 284 -24.30 -17.22 -2.83
N ILE A 285 -23.85 -18.03 -1.87
CA ILE A 285 -24.76 -18.68 -0.91
C ILE A 285 -25.50 -17.60 -0.12
N ASN A 286 -24.75 -16.61 0.36
CA ASN A 286 -25.26 -15.38 0.93
C ASN A 286 -24.29 -14.24 0.56
N SER A 287 -24.80 -13.20 -0.10
CA SER A 287 -24.00 -12.02 -0.47
C SER A 287 -23.95 -10.96 0.63
N ALA A 288 -24.86 -11.03 1.62
CA ALA A 288 -24.98 -10.07 2.69
C ALA A 288 -24.25 -10.52 3.96
N GLY A 289 -23.69 -9.58 4.70
CA GLY A 289 -23.05 -9.83 5.99
C GLY A 289 -21.55 -10.17 5.93
N SER A 290 -20.96 -10.20 4.73
CA SER A 290 -19.54 -10.51 4.51
C SER A 290 -18.90 -9.55 3.53
N TRP A 291 -17.61 -9.32 3.70
CA TRP A 291 -16.80 -8.61 2.71
C TRP A 291 -16.45 -9.50 1.53
N TYR A 292 -16.53 -8.95 0.33
CA TYR A 292 -16.06 -9.58 -0.90
C TYR A 292 -15.28 -8.59 -1.74
N HIS A 293 -14.27 -9.09 -2.43
CA HIS A 293 -13.57 -8.37 -3.48
C HIS A 293 -14.09 -8.87 -4.82
N VAL A 294 -14.44 -7.96 -5.74
CA VAL A 294 -14.92 -8.34 -7.07
C VAL A 294 -14.20 -7.56 -8.15
N VAL A 295 -13.82 -8.28 -9.21
CA VAL A 295 -13.17 -7.67 -10.38
C VAL A 295 -13.86 -8.13 -11.67
N GLY A 296 -14.34 -7.19 -12.46
CA GLY A 296 -14.79 -7.45 -13.83
C GLY A 296 -13.69 -7.07 -14.82
N THR A 297 -13.29 -7.98 -15.71
CA THR A 297 -12.29 -7.67 -16.75
C THR A 297 -12.81 -7.95 -18.14
N TYR A 298 -12.32 -7.17 -19.11
CA TYR A 298 -12.49 -7.41 -20.53
C TYR A 298 -11.20 -7.10 -21.26
N ASN A 299 -10.79 -7.99 -22.16
CA ASN A 299 -9.62 -7.83 -23.01
C ASN A 299 -10.08 -7.72 -24.48
N LYS A 300 -9.86 -6.56 -25.11
CA LYS A 300 -10.29 -6.28 -26.50
C LYS A 300 -9.66 -7.27 -27.47
N THR A 301 -8.35 -7.46 -27.35
CA THR A 301 -7.54 -8.25 -28.30
C THR A 301 -8.01 -9.69 -28.41
N THR A 302 -8.38 -10.30 -27.29
CA THR A 302 -8.83 -11.70 -27.21
C THR A 302 -10.35 -11.84 -27.18
N GLY A 303 -11.08 -10.76 -26.90
CA GLY A 303 -12.53 -10.76 -26.65
C GLY A 303 -12.92 -11.37 -25.30
N VAL A 304 -11.97 -11.75 -24.44
CA VAL A 304 -12.27 -12.46 -23.18
C VAL A 304 -12.81 -11.50 -22.13
N GLN A 305 -13.97 -11.83 -21.57
CA GLN A 305 -14.58 -11.18 -20.41
C GLN A 305 -14.51 -12.13 -19.21
N LYS A 306 -14.02 -11.68 -18.06
CA LYS A 306 -13.98 -12.49 -16.83
C LYS A 306 -14.65 -11.76 -15.67
N LEU A 307 -15.17 -12.54 -14.73
CA LEU A 307 -15.52 -12.07 -13.40
C LEU A 307 -14.65 -12.81 -12.39
N TYR A 308 -14.07 -12.07 -11.47
CA TYR A 308 -13.32 -12.56 -10.34
C TYR A 308 -14.03 -12.20 -9.05
N VAL A 309 -13.96 -13.09 -8.06
CA VAL A 309 -14.37 -12.80 -6.70
C VAL A 309 -13.31 -13.36 -5.76
N ASN A 310 -12.88 -12.54 -4.79
CA ASN A 310 -11.84 -12.86 -3.81
C ASN A 310 -10.52 -13.31 -4.45
N GLY A 311 -10.12 -12.62 -5.52
CA GLY A 311 -8.90 -12.93 -6.27
C GLY A 311 -9.10 -13.98 -7.38
N GLU A 312 -10.26 -14.65 -7.43
CA GLU A 312 -10.42 -15.85 -8.25
C GLU A 312 -11.42 -15.75 -9.39
N VAL A 313 -11.03 -16.26 -10.56
CA VAL A 313 -11.90 -16.37 -11.73
C VAL A 313 -13.09 -17.26 -11.40
N VAL A 314 -14.29 -16.70 -11.43
CA VAL A 314 -15.53 -17.44 -11.15
C VAL A 314 -16.39 -17.65 -12.39
N HIS A 315 -16.18 -16.87 -13.45
CA HIS A 315 -16.87 -17.04 -14.72
C HIS A 315 -16.12 -16.33 -15.85
N THR A 316 -15.97 -17.01 -16.98
CA THR A 316 -15.40 -16.49 -18.24
C THR A 316 -16.43 -16.53 -19.36
N GLN A 317 -16.46 -15.49 -20.18
CA GLN A 317 -17.23 -15.35 -21.42
C GLN A 317 -16.33 -14.82 -22.53
N THR A 318 -16.73 -14.99 -23.80
CA THR A 318 -15.93 -14.53 -24.94
C THR A 318 -16.78 -13.74 -25.93
N HIS A 319 -16.41 -12.50 -26.19
CA HIS A 319 -16.89 -11.69 -27.31
C HIS A 319 -16.09 -11.99 -28.57
N VAL A 320 -16.51 -11.46 -29.72
CA VAL A 320 -15.66 -11.51 -30.92
C VAL A 320 -14.36 -10.73 -30.63
N PRO A 321 -13.18 -11.32 -30.88
CA PRO A 321 -11.91 -10.62 -30.71
C PRO A 321 -11.85 -9.31 -31.52
N GLY A 322 -11.32 -8.25 -30.92
CA GLY A 322 -11.21 -6.92 -31.52
C GLY A 322 -12.40 -5.99 -31.27
N ASN A 323 -13.54 -6.51 -30.78
CA ASN A 323 -14.65 -5.66 -30.37
C ASN A 323 -14.24 -4.70 -29.25
N THR A 324 -14.71 -3.46 -29.29
CA THR A 324 -14.45 -2.47 -28.24
C THR A 324 -15.65 -2.34 -27.32
N ILE A 325 -15.43 -1.91 -26.08
CA ILE A 325 -16.54 -1.52 -25.20
C ILE A 325 -17.27 -0.33 -25.83
N VAL A 326 -18.61 -0.38 -25.86
CA VAL A 326 -19.41 0.75 -26.34
C VAL A 326 -19.27 1.90 -25.33
N PRO A 327 -18.77 3.08 -25.73
CA PRO A 327 -18.57 4.19 -24.81
C PRO A 327 -19.92 4.66 -24.24
N LEU A 328 -19.92 4.99 -22.95
CA LEU A 328 -21.04 5.65 -22.32
C LEU A 328 -21.09 7.11 -22.77
N VAL A 329 -22.13 7.48 -23.51
CA VAL A 329 -22.32 8.85 -24.02
C VAL A 329 -23.66 9.45 -23.62
N PHE A 330 -24.65 8.62 -23.28
CA PHE A 330 -25.98 9.06 -22.91
C PHE A 330 -26.05 9.75 -21.54
N TYR A 331 -25.28 9.27 -20.57
CA TYR A 331 -25.13 9.92 -19.26
C TYR A 331 -23.86 10.76 -19.24
N ALA A 332 -23.85 11.81 -18.42
CA ALA A 332 -22.69 12.71 -18.30
C ALA A 332 -21.54 12.10 -17.47
N ASP A 333 -21.85 11.09 -16.66
CA ASP A 333 -20.98 10.52 -15.63
C ASP A 333 -21.22 9.01 -15.44
N MET A 334 -20.30 8.38 -14.73
CA MET A 334 -20.46 7.04 -14.15
C MET A 334 -20.81 7.16 -12.66
N ARG A 335 -21.20 6.05 -12.02
CA ARG A 335 -21.70 6.05 -10.64
C ARG A 335 -21.11 4.93 -9.80
N ILE A 336 -20.81 5.22 -8.53
CA ILE A 336 -20.54 4.22 -7.49
C ILE A 336 -21.78 4.13 -6.60
N GLY A 337 -22.20 2.91 -6.25
CA GLY A 337 -23.34 2.66 -5.35
C GLY A 337 -24.73 2.83 -5.97
N TYR A 338 -24.85 3.11 -7.27
CA TYR A 338 -26.13 3.40 -7.92
C TYR A 338 -26.23 2.84 -9.33
N SER A 339 -27.27 2.04 -9.59
CA SER A 339 -27.65 1.59 -10.93
C SER A 339 -28.78 2.44 -11.49
N ARG A 340 -28.57 2.94 -12.71
CA ARG A 340 -29.63 3.58 -13.49
C ARG A 340 -30.61 2.58 -14.09
N VAL A 341 -30.35 1.28 -13.96
CA VAL A 341 -31.28 0.23 -14.37
C VAL A 341 -32.28 0.04 -13.24
N ASN A 342 -33.53 0.45 -13.46
CA ASN A 342 -34.60 0.41 -12.46
C ASN A 342 -34.31 1.23 -11.17
N ASN A 343 -33.38 2.18 -11.24
CA ASN A 343 -33.10 3.15 -10.17
C ASN A 343 -32.75 2.53 -8.80
N GLY A 344 -31.90 1.51 -8.80
CA GLY A 344 -31.51 0.81 -7.57
C GLY A 344 -30.22 1.35 -6.96
N TYR A 345 -30.18 1.37 -5.63
CA TYR A 345 -29.12 1.95 -4.83
C TYR A 345 -28.56 0.88 -3.91
N PHE A 346 -27.24 0.79 -3.82
CA PHE A 346 -26.59 -0.21 -3.00
C PHE A 346 -26.90 0.03 -1.51
N ASN A 347 -27.18 -1.04 -0.76
CA ASN A 347 -27.28 -1.00 0.70
C ASN A 347 -26.13 -1.78 1.33
N GLY A 348 -25.15 -1.06 1.86
CA GLY A 348 -23.90 -1.64 2.29
C GLY A 348 -22.77 -0.64 2.41
N VAL A 349 -21.54 -1.14 2.46
CA VAL A 349 -20.31 -0.36 2.37
C VAL A 349 -19.58 -0.73 1.09
N ILE A 350 -19.10 0.25 0.34
CA ILE A 350 -18.18 0.06 -0.78
C ILE A 350 -16.86 0.70 -0.40
N ASP A 351 -15.78 0.01 -0.77
CA ASP A 351 -14.42 0.41 -0.45
C ASP A 351 -13.49 0.08 -1.63
N ASN A 352 -12.40 0.84 -1.77
CA ASN A 352 -11.28 0.55 -2.66
C ASN A 352 -11.69 0.20 -4.10
N ILE A 353 -12.22 1.21 -4.80
CA ILE A 353 -12.60 1.09 -6.21
C ILE A 353 -11.40 1.43 -7.08
N LEU A 354 -10.99 0.52 -7.95
CA LEU A 354 -9.94 0.75 -8.94
C LEU A 354 -10.49 0.52 -10.34
N LEU A 355 -10.15 1.42 -11.27
CA LEU A 355 -10.47 1.26 -12.69
C LEU A 355 -9.20 1.33 -13.51
N TYR A 356 -8.95 0.30 -14.33
CA TYR A 356 -7.84 0.23 -15.27
C TYR A 356 -8.35 0.28 -16.71
N ASN A 357 -7.63 0.95 -17.60
CA ASN A 357 -7.85 0.93 -19.05
C ASN A 357 -7.19 -0.26 -19.76
N ARG A 358 -6.77 -1.27 -18.99
CA ARG A 358 -6.19 -2.52 -19.47
C ARG A 358 -6.76 -3.70 -18.72
N VAL A 359 -6.52 -4.89 -19.25
CA VAL A 359 -6.76 -6.11 -18.49
C VAL A 359 -5.67 -6.29 -17.42
N LEU A 360 -6.09 -6.53 -16.18
CA LEU A 360 -5.23 -7.06 -15.13
C LEU A 360 -5.11 -8.57 -15.31
N ASP A 361 -3.93 -9.11 -15.05
CA ASP A 361 -3.73 -10.56 -15.03
C ASP A 361 -4.21 -11.20 -13.71
N ASP A 362 -4.26 -12.54 -13.68
CA ASP A 362 -4.75 -13.28 -12.52
C ASP A 362 -3.87 -13.05 -11.27
N LYS A 363 -2.57 -12.75 -11.42
CA LYS A 363 -1.67 -12.46 -10.31
C LYS A 363 -1.94 -11.07 -9.75
N GLU A 364 -2.04 -10.07 -10.62
CA GLU A 364 -2.37 -8.69 -10.22
C GLU A 364 -3.69 -8.63 -9.45
N ILE A 365 -4.71 -9.36 -9.90
CA ILE A 365 -6.01 -9.42 -9.23
C ILE A 365 -5.93 -10.12 -7.87
N ARG A 366 -5.15 -11.21 -7.77
CA ARG A 366 -4.88 -11.85 -6.47
C ARG A 366 -4.09 -10.94 -5.53
N ASP A 367 -3.16 -10.16 -6.05
CA ASP A 367 -2.38 -9.23 -5.23
C ASP A 367 -3.26 -8.08 -4.73
N LEU A 368 -4.17 -7.55 -5.56
CA LEU A 368 -5.21 -6.60 -5.12
C LEU A 368 -6.10 -7.18 -4.02
N TYR A 369 -6.53 -8.44 -4.14
CA TYR A 369 -7.30 -9.10 -3.09
C TYR A 369 -6.49 -9.24 -1.78
N ASN A 370 -5.23 -9.66 -1.89
CA ASN A 370 -4.40 -9.90 -0.70
C ASN A 370 -3.95 -8.61 -0.02
N ALA A 371 -3.82 -7.49 -0.76
CA ALA A 371 -3.45 -6.18 -0.22
C ALA A 371 -4.42 -5.68 0.87
N PHE A 372 -5.69 -6.09 0.83
CA PHE A 372 -6.74 -5.68 1.77
C PHE A 372 -7.11 -6.74 2.80
N THR A 373 -6.26 -7.75 2.96
CA THR A 373 -6.30 -8.54 4.19
C THR A 373 -5.74 -7.68 5.32
N PHE A 374 -6.62 -6.95 6.00
CA PHE A 374 -6.27 -6.12 7.15
C PHE A 374 -5.36 -6.92 8.08
N GLY A 375 -4.32 -6.29 8.61
CA GLY A 375 -3.38 -7.00 9.45
C GLY A 375 -2.50 -8.06 8.78
N LEU A 376 -2.45 -8.26 7.45
CA LEU A 376 -1.33 -9.00 6.84
C LEU A 376 -0.04 -8.22 7.08
N GLN A 377 0.97 -8.90 7.62
CA GLN A 377 2.25 -8.28 8.00
C GLN A 377 3.41 -8.80 7.16
N ALA A 378 3.31 -10.03 6.68
CA ALA A 378 4.25 -10.56 5.71
C ALA A 378 3.59 -11.60 4.82
N ARG A 379 3.91 -11.59 3.53
CA ARG A 379 3.57 -12.64 2.58
C ARG A 379 4.80 -13.01 1.75
N TYR A 380 5.18 -14.27 1.82
CA TYR A 380 6.28 -14.84 1.07
C TYR A 380 5.72 -15.80 0.03
N ALA A 381 5.46 -15.27 -1.18
CA ALA A 381 4.89 -16.02 -2.30
C ALA A 381 5.92 -16.86 -3.07
N PHE A 382 7.19 -16.78 -2.69
CA PHE A 382 8.33 -17.48 -3.28
C PHE A 382 8.38 -17.48 -4.82
N SER A 383 8.10 -16.33 -5.43
CA SER A 383 7.93 -16.18 -6.88
C SER A 383 9.10 -15.46 -7.57
N GLU A 384 10.17 -15.15 -6.85
CA GLU A 384 11.33 -14.41 -7.34
C GLU A 384 12.22 -15.24 -8.28
N GLY A 385 12.24 -16.57 -8.09
CA GLY A 385 12.90 -17.53 -8.98
C GLY A 385 14.44 -17.55 -8.94
N THR A 386 15.09 -16.52 -8.37
CA THR A 386 16.55 -16.42 -8.26
C THR A 386 16.98 -15.57 -7.05
N GLY A 387 18.27 -15.62 -6.70
CA GLY A 387 18.85 -14.82 -5.62
C GLY A 387 18.61 -15.38 -4.23
N ILE A 388 18.96 -14.59 -3.21
CA ILE A 388 18.88 -14.99 -1.79
C ILE A 388 17.86 -14.16 -0.99
N ILE A 389 17.16 -13.23 -1.63
CA ILE A 389 16.15 -12.40 -0.99
C ILE A 389 14.78 -13.02 -1.28
N VAL A 390 13.98 -13.24 -0.25
CA VAL A 390 12.57 -13.60 -0.36
C VAL A 390 11.77 -12.32 -0.18
N GLY A 391 11.07 -11.88 -1.23
CA GLY A 391 10.27 -10.67 -1.21
C GLY A 391 9.08 -10.80 -0.27
N ASP A 392 8.82 -9.75 0.51
CA ASP A 392 7.56 -9.59 1.20
C ASP A 392 6.57 -8.90 0.26
N SER A 393 5.60 -9.66 -0.26
CA SER A 393 4.56 -9.14 -1.16
C SER A 393 3.36 -8.53 -0.43
N SER A 394 3.41 -8.41 0.91
CA SER A 394 2.40 -7.67 1.67
C SER A 394 2.54 -6.16 1.58
N GLY A 395 3.68 -5.65 1.11
CA GLY A 395 3.99 -4.22 1.04
C GLY A 395 4.56 -3.62 2.33
N ASN A 396 4.81 -4.43 3.37
CA ASN A 396 5.33 -3.94 4.66
C ASN A 396 6.87 -3.98 4.78
N GLY A 397 7.58 -4.39 3.72
CA GLY A 397 9.04 -4.39 3.68
C GLY A 397 9.70 -5.47 4.56
N ASN A 398 8.95 -6.49 5.00
CA ASN A 398 9.46 -7.56 5.88
C ASN A 398 10.20 -8.65 5.10
N HIS A 399 11.11 -8.26 4.20
CA HIS A 399 11.83 -9.18 3.33
C HIS A 399 12.61 -10.24 4.11
N GLY A 400 12.65 -11.46 3.58
CA GLY A 400 13.42 -12.57 4.11
C GLY A 400 14.76 -12.75 3.40
N SER A 401 15.70 -13.43 4.05
CA SER A 401 16.97 -13.86 3.45
C SER A 401 17.14 -15.38 3.54
N ILE A 402 17.42 -16.00 2.42
CA ILE A 402 17.74 -17.43 2.30
C ILE A 402 19.12 -17.71 2.90
N SER A 403 19.26 -18.86 3.53
CA SER A 403 20.53 -19.44 3.99
C SER A 403 20.45 -20.97 3.88
N GLY A 404 21.59 -21.63 3.72
CA GLY A 404 21.67 -23.10 3.63
C GLY A 404 21.75 -23.64 2.21
N GLY A 405 21.11 -22.96 1.25
CA GLY A 405 21.06 -23.42 -0.15
C GLY A 405 19.64 -23.65 -0.69
N ALA A 406 18.60 -23.33 0.08
CA ALA A 406 17.20 -23.49 -0.32
C ALA A 406 16.96 -22.99 -1.74
N ALA A 407 16.39 -23.85 -2.57
CA ALA A 407 16.34 -23.66 -4.02
C ALA A 407 14.95 -23.25 -4.47
N TRP A 408 14.89 -22.21 -5.30
CA TRP A 408 13.67 -21.81 -6.00
C TRP A 408 13.15 -22.96 -6.86
N THR A 409 11.85 -23.22 -6.78
CA THR A 409 11.18 -24.32 -7.48
C THR A 409 9.73 -23.98 -7.80
N SER A 410 8.97 -24.93 -8.32
CA SER A 410 7.52 -24.80 -8.46
C SER A 410 6.83 -25.15 -7.14
N GLY A 411 6.01 -24.24 -6.64
CA GLY A 411 5.19 -24.42 -5.44
C GLY A 411 3.79 -24.95 -5.77
N LYS A 412 2.85 -24.73 -4.85
CA LYS A 412 1.45 -25.09 -5.03
C LYS A 412 0.77 -24.14 -6.02
N ASN A 413 1.07 -22.85 -5.93
CA ASN A 413 0.45 -21.77 -6.67
C ASN A 413 1.51 -20.94 -7.42
N GLY A 414 2.29 -21.57 -8.29
CA GLY A 414 3.34 -20.92 -9.08
C GLY A 414 4.73 -21.25 -8.56
N GLY A 415 5.43 -20.24 -8.03
CA GLY A 415 6.76 -20.40 -7.42
C GLY A 415 6.71 -21.05 -6.05
N GLY A 416 7.85 -21.53 -5.55
CA GLY A 416 8.00 -22.19 -4.25
C GLY A 416 9.46 -22.23 -3.85
N LEU A 417 9.73 -22.59 -2.61
CA LEU A 417 11.10 -22.76 -2.11
C LEU A 417 11.28 -24.17 -1.56
N ASN A 418 12.25 -24.90 -2.12
CA ASN A 418 12.60 -26.26 -1.71
C ASN A 418 13.69 -26.23 -0.65
N PHE A 419 13.43 -26.93 0.45
CA PHE A 419 14.29 -27.10 1.61
C PHE A 419 14.77 -28.56 1.69
N ASP A 420 16.06 -28.76 1.88
CA ASP A 420 16.72 -30.06 1.82
C ASP A 420 16.68 -30.89 3.13
N GLY A 421 16.17 -30.32 4.23
CA GLY A 421 16.13 -30.97 5.54
C GLY A 421 17.46 -30.98 6.31
N ILE A 422 18.47 -30.24 5.85
CA ILE A 422 19.82 -30.22 6.43
C ILE A 422 20.11 -28.88 7.11
N ASN A 423 20.09 -27.78 6.35
CA ASN A 423 20.51 -26.46 6.85
C ASN A 423 19.70 -25.28 6.26
N ASP A 424 18.75 -25.56 5.38
CA ASP A 424 17.96 -24.59 4.63
C ASP A 424 16.98 -23.80 5.50
N ARG A 425 17.03 -22.48 5.40
CA ARG A 425 16.08 -21.60 6.10
C ARG A 425 15.92 -20.26 5.40
N VAL A 426 14.81 -19.59 5.69
CA VAL A 426 14.65 -18.16 5.44
C VAL A 426 14.59 -17.44 6.77
N SER A 427 15.44 -16.43 6.96
CA SER A 427 15.43 -15.57 8.15
C SER A 427 14.61 -14.33 7.86
N ILE A 428 13.66 -13.98 8.72
CA ILE A 428 12.73 -12.85 8.55
C ILE A 428 12.69 -11.97 9.81
N PRO A 429 12.28 -10.69 9.71
CA PRO A 429 12.12 -9.82 10.87
C PRO A 429 11.17 -10.39 11.93
N ARG A 430 11.41 -10.03 13.20
CA ARG A 430 10.51 -10.39 14.30
C ARG A 430 9.22 -9.60 14.20
N MET A 431 8.10 -10.32 14.23
CA MET A 431 6.75 -9.77 14.14
C MET A 431 5.94 -10.22 15.35
N ASN A 432 6.12 -9.51 16.47
CA ASN A 432 5.48 -9.83 17.75
C ASN A 432 4.14 -9.09 17.87
N TYR A 433 3.05 -9.85 17.99
CA TYR A 433 1.69 -9.34 18.13
C TYR A 433 0.97 -10.05 19.27
N ASP A 434 -0.04 -9.40 19.84
CA ASP A 434 -0.83 -9.99 20.93
C ASP A 434 -1.69 -11.17 20.47
N GLU A 435 -2.03 -11.21 19.18
CA GLU A 435 -2.81 -12.22 18.49
C GLU A 435 -2.28 -12.43 17.08
N VAL A 436 -2.58 -13.58 16.45
CA VAL A 436 -1.93 -13.96 15.20
C VAL A 436 -2.77 -14.91 14.36
N SER A 437 -2.63 -14.80 13.04
CA SER A 437 -2.90 -15.90 12.11
C SER A 437 -1.64 -16.17 11.29
N VAL A 438 -1.22 -17.42 11.17
CA VAL A 438 -0.05 -17.83 10.37
C VAL A 438 -0.44 -19.01 9.51
N GLY A 439 -0.15 -18.96 8.22
CA GLY A 439 -0.50 -20.02 7.29
C GLY A 439 0.52 -20.23 6.17
N ALA A 440 0.53 -21.42 5.58
CA ALA A 440 1.36 -21.75 4.45
C ALA A 440 0.81 -22.97 3.70
N TRP A 441 1.19 -23.08 2.42
CA TRP A 441 1.20 -24.36 1.71
C TRP A 441 2.49 -25.10 2.00
N CYS A 442 2.38 -26.39 2.32
CA CYS A 442 3.53 -27.25 2.54
C CYS A 442 3.40 -28.58 1.80
N TYR A 443 4.50 -29.04 1.22
CA TYR A 443 4.68 -30.36 0.63
C TYR A 443 5.91 -31.00 1.23
N LYS A 444 5.77 -32.14 1.90
CA LYS A 444 6.88 -32.80 2.58
C LYS A 444 7.46 -33.91 1.70
N ASN A 445 8.78 -33.95 1.54
CA ASN A 445 9.48 -34.98 0.76
C ASN A 445 9.80 -36.22 1.59
N ALA A 446 10.06 -36.05 2.89
CA ALA A 446 10.36 -37.15 3.79
C ALA A 446 10.00 -36.80 5.24
N ASN A 447 9.82 -37.82 6.07
CA ASN A 447 9.66 -37.66 7.52
C ASN A 447 11.00 -37.58 8.25
N ASP A 448 11.15 -36.61 9.15
CA ASP A 448 12.24 -36.57 10.13
C ASP A 448 11.69 -37.06 11.47
N ALA A 449 12.15 -38.24 11.90
CA ALA A 449 11.77 -38.82 13.19
C ALA A 449 12.77 -38.47 14.31
N SER A 450 13.77 -37.64 14.01
CA SER A 450 14.84 -37.25 14.92
C SER A 450 14.76 -35.78 15.35
N ARG A 451 14.20 -34.92 14.49
CA ARG A 451 14.11 -33.46 14.70
C ARG A 451 12.73 -32.93 14.28
N ASN A 452 12.44 -31.70 14.68
CA ASN A 452 11.16 -31.06 14.41
C ASN A 452 11.22 -30.26 13.10
N ASP A 453 10.40 -30.63 12.12
CA ASP A 453 10.35 -29.92 10.84
C ASP A 453 9.41 -28.72 10.97
N ALA A 454 9.98 -27.51 11.03
CA ALA A 454 9.17 -26.30 11.11
C ALA A 454 8.78 -25.80 9.71
N ILE A 455 7.48 -25.52 9.54
CA ILE A 455 6.99 -24.68 8.44
C ILE A 455 7.37 -23.23 8.76
N PHE A 456 7.03 -22.78 9.97
CA PHE A 456 7.31 -21.45 10.48
C PHE A 456 7.70 -21.55 11.95
N SER A 457 8.75 -20.84 12.37
CA SER A 457 9.20 -20.78 13.75
C SER A 457 9.45 -19.34 14.18
N GLY A 458 8.80 -18.94 15.25
CA GLY A 458 9.13 -17.75 16.05
C GLY A 458 9.15 -18.13 17.53
N PHE A 459 9.63 -19.34 17.83
CA PHE A 459 9.43 -20.00 19.13
C PHE A 459 10.74 -20.24 19.86
N ARG A 460 10.73 -19.94 21.15
CA ARG A 460 11.80 -20.29 22.09
C ARG A 460 11.27 -21.33 23.07
N ASN A 461 11.82 -22.52 23.02
CA ASN A 461 11.49 -23.59 23.95
C ASN A 461 12.34 -23.53 25.24
N ASN A 462 11.74 -23.88 26.36
CA ASN A 462 12.41 -24.09 27.64
C ASN A 462 11.65 -25.15 28.45
N SER A 463 12.35 -25.89 29.32
CA SER A 463 11.69 -26.83 30.23
C SER A 463 10.77 -26.14 31.23
N ASN A 464 11.06 -24.88 31.59
CA ASN A 464 10.17 -24.02 32.35
C ASN A 464 9.32 -23.16 31.40
N VAL A 465 8.00 -23.40 31.38
CA VAL A 465 7.03 -22.64 30.56
C VAL A 465 7.12 -21.13 30.79
N GLN A 466 7.51 -20.69 31.99
CA GLN A 466 7.67 -19.27 32.32
C GLN A 466 8.86 -18.61 31.59
N LEU A 467 9.68 -19.39 30.88
CA LEU A 467 10.80 -18.92 30.06
C LEU A 467 10.59 -19.17 28.56
N CYS A 468 9.47 -19.76 28.16
CA CYS A 468 9.14 -19.97 26.75
C CYS A 468 8.59 -18.68 26.11
N GLU A 469 8.81 -18.50 24.81
CA GLU A 469 8.38 -17.32 24.04
C GLU A 469 7.82 -17.72 22.68
N GLY A 470 6.87 -16.93 22.17
CA GLY A 470 6.41 -16.97 20.80
C GLY A 470 5.55 -18.18 20.42
N PHE A 471 5.62 -18.56 19.14
CA PHE A 471 4.77 -19.57 18.50
C PHE A 471 5.47 -20.26 17.33
N GLU A 472 4.98 -21.42 16.95
CA GLU A 472 5.55 -22.24 15.89
C GLU A 472 4.49 -23.13 15.23
N LEU A 473 4.66 -23.34 13.92
CA LEU A 473 3.90 -24.28 13.10
C LEU A 473 4.86 -25.35 12.56
N ARG A 474 4.68 -26.61 12.98
CA ARG A 474 5.68 -27.67 12.77
C ARG A 474 5.11 -29.08 12.68
N PHE A 475 5.96 -30.03 12.29
CA PHE A 475 5.82 -31.46 12.51
C PHE A 475 6.83 -31.92 13.59
N PRO A 476 6.40 -32.53 14.70
CA PRO A 476 7.31 -32.98 15.75
C PRO A 476 7.98 -34.32 15.39
N ALA A 477 9.22 -34.51 15.83
CA ALA A 477 9.98 -35.76 15.61
C ALA A 477 9.24 -37.01 16.12
N SER A 478 8.51 -36.89 17.23
CA SER A 478 7.78 -38.00 17.83
C SER A 478 6.52 -38.41 17.07
N ALA A 479 6.01 -37.56 16.17
CA ALA A 479 4.81 -37.79 15.39
C ALA A 479 4.90 -37.03 14.06
N PRO A 480 5.74 -37.48 13.11
CA PRO A 480 6.11 -36.68 11.94
C PRO A 480 4.98 -36.49 10.90
N ASN A 481 3.85 -37.19 11.06
CA ASN A 481 2.61 -36.96 10.29
C ASN A 481 1.64 -35.98 10.97
N THR A 482 1.90 -35.59 12.22
CA THR A 482 1.05 -34.67 12.98
C THR A 482 1.53 -33.24 12.81
N VAL A 483 0.66 -32.37 12.31
CA VAL A 483 0.95 -30.95 12.27
C VAL A 483 0.53 -30.30 13.59
N GLN A 484 1.37 -29.42 14.12
CA GLN A 484 1.18 -28.74 15.40
C GLN A 484 1.27 -27.23 15.21
N PHE A 485 0.29 -26.51 15.72
CA PHE A 485 0.41 -25.09 16.03
C PHE A 485 0.52 -24.94 17.54
N LEU A 486 1.68 -24.50 18.03
CA LEU A 486 1.92 -24.26 19.45
C LEU A 486 2.26 -22.79 19.70
N LEU A 487 1.84 -22.27 20.84
CA LEU A 487 2.16 -20.92 21.26
C LEU A 487 2.14 -20.78 22.78
N VAL A 488 2.85 -19.77 23.27
CA VAL A 488 2.89 -19.40 24.68
C VAL A 488 2.17 -18.07 24.82
N THR A 489 1.16 -18.02 25.69
CA THR A 489 0.47 -16.79 26.06
C THR A 489 0.84 -16.36 27.47
N GLN A 490 0.61 -15.10 27.82
CA GLN A 490 0.74 -14.59 29.18
C GLN A 490 -0.46 -13.74 29.58
N ASN A 491 -0.81 -13.78 30.87
CA ASN A 491 -1.81 -12.87 31.43
C ASN A 491 -1.18 -11.52 31.81
N GLY A 492 -1.99 -10.58 32.32
CA GLY A 492 -1.52 -9.26 32.76
C GLY A 492 -0.52 -9.28 33.93
N SER A 493 -0.35 -10.41 34.62
CA SER A 493 0.66 -10.61 35.66
C SER A 493 1.92 -11.32 35.15
N GLY A 494 2.01 -11.61 33.84
CA GLY A 494 3.15 -12.28 33.22
C GLY A 494 3.18 -13.80 33.38
N VAL A 495 2.12 -14.42 33.94
CA VAL A 495 2.05 -15.88 34.07
C VAL A 495 1.82 -16.50 32.70
N ARG A 496 2.75 -17.36 32.28
CA ARG A 496 2.76 -17.96 30.94
C ARG A 496 2.04 -19.30 30.89
N THR A 497 1.35 -19.55 29.79
CA THR A 497 0.69 -20.84 29.49
C THR A 497 1.06 -21.28 28.08
N LEU A 498 1.55 -22.50 27.93
CA LEU A 498 1.82 -23.12 26.63
C LEU A 498 0.69 -24.08 26.27
N ARG A 499 0.21 -24.02 25.03
CA ARG A 499 -0.73 -25.01 24.48
C ARG A 499 -0.39 -25.35 23.04
N THR A 500 -0.85 -26.52 22.62
CA THR A 500 -0.64 -27.08 21.28
C THR A 500 -1.96 -27.53 20.71
N ALA A 501 -2.38 -26.91 19.61
CA ALA A 501 -3.40 -27.45 18.73
C ALA A 501 -2.71 -28.38 17.72
N GLN A 502 -3.26 -29.56 17.48
CA GLN A 502 -2.61 -30.57 16.65
C GLN A 502 -3.61 -31.43 15.87
N TRP A 503 -3.15 -31.95 14.73
CA TRP A 503 -3.94 -32.82 13.87
C TRP A 503 -3.04 -33.82 13.15
N ASP A 504 -3.42 -35.11 13.19
CA ASP A 504 -2.73 -36.15 12.44
C ASP A 504 -3.24 -36.21 11.00
N LEU A 505 -2.35 -35.97 10.04
CA LEU A 505 -2.68 -36.05 8.61
C LEU A 505 -2.80 -37.49 8.13
N GLY A 506 -2.39 -38.48 8.95
CA GLY A 506 -2.21 -39.88 8.56
C GLY A 506 -0.97 -40.08 7.69
N ASN A 507 -0.80 -39.23 6.67
CA ASN A 507 0.40 -39.13 5.85
C ASN A 507 0.72 -37.67 5.49
N SER A 508 1.83 -37.14 5.98
CA SER A 508 2.31 -35.78 5.64
C SER A 508 3.21 -35.74 4.39
N VAL A 509 3.65 -36.88 3.86
CA VAL A 509 4.64 -36.96 2.78
C VAL A 509 3.96 -37.14 1.42
N GLY A 510 4.47 -36.43 0.41
CA GLY A 510 4.06 -36.62 -0.97
C GLY A 510 2.72 -35.96 -1.32
N SER A 511 2.22 -35.03 -0.51
CA SER A 511 0.95 -34.34 -0.73
C SER A 511 1.02 -32.90 -0.25
N TRP A 512 0.33 -32.01 -0.96
CA TRP A 512 0.18 -30.61 -0.56
C TRP A 512 -0.90 -30.48 0.53
N TYR A 513 -0.57 -29.74 1.57
CA TYR A 513 -1.52 -29.31 2.60
C TYR A 513 -1.43 -27.80 2.77
N HIS A 514 -2.58 -27.15 2.95
CA HIS A 514 -2.63 -25.79 3.47
C HIS A 514 -2.86 -25.87 4.97
N VAL A 515 -1.98 -25.29 5.77
CA VAL A 515 -2.07 -25.34 7.23
C VAL A 515 -2.15 -23.91 7.76
N THR A 516 -3.07 -23.64 8.69
CA THR A 516 -3.21 -22.32 9.30
C THR A 516 -3.41 -22.42 10.81
N GLY A 517 -2.54 -21.76 11.57
CA GLY A 517 -2.67 -21.58 13.01
C GLY A 517 -3.21 -20.20 13.34
N ILE A 518 -4.18 -20.11 14.24
CA ILE A 518 -4.82 -18.85 14.66
C ILE A 518 -4.86 -18.78 16.17
N TYR A 519 -4.55 -17.62 16.74
CA TYR A 519 -4.81 -17.30 18.14
C TYR A 519 -5.56 -15.97 18.25
N SER A 520 -6.65 -15.96 19.01
CA SER A 520 -7.45 -14.78 19.33
C SER A 520 -7.22 -14.33 20.76
N LYS A 521 -6.75 -13.11 20.97
CA LYS A 521 -6.62 -12.54 22.32
C LYS A 521 -8.00 -12.37 22.96
N ALA A 522 -8.96 -11.89 22.17
CA ALA A 522 -10.30 -11.55 22.66
C ALA A 522 -11.04 -12.76 23.25
N THR A 523 -10.92 -13.93 22.60
CA THR A 523 -11.62 -15.16 23.04
C THR A 523 -10.69 -16.15 23.75
N GLY A 524 -9.37 -16.01 23.60
CA GLY A 524 -8.38 -16.98 24.06
C GLY A 524 -8.29 -18.24 23.19
N GLU A 525 -9.04 -18.32 22.09
CA GLU A 525 -9.07 -19.50 21.23
C GLU A 525 -7.79 -19.62 20.39
N GLN A 526 -7.17 -20.79 20.46
CA GLN A 526 -6.09 -21.25 19.60
C GLN A 526 -6.66 -22.31 18.66
N ARG A 527 -6.74 -22.00 17.37
CA ARG A 527 -7.36 -22.83 16.34
C ARG A 527 -6.32 -23.30 15.33
N LEU A 528 -6.49 -24.52 14.84
CA LEU A 528 -5.68 -25.12 13.79
C LEU A 528 -6.60 -25.56 12.64
N TYR A 529 -6.25 -25.16 11.43
CA TYR A 529 -6.95 -25.50 10.21
C TYR A 529 -6.03 -26.31 9.30
N VAL A 530 -6.62 -27.28 8.61
CA VAL A 530 -5.99 -28.02 7.52
C VAL A 530 -6.93 -27.97 6.32
N ASN A 531 -6.41 -27.56 5.17
CA ASN A 531 -7.15 -27.45 3.92
C ASN A 531 -8.44 -26.63 4.05
N GLY A 532 -8.34 -25.48 4.73
CA GLY A 532 -9.46 -24.56 4.95
C GLY A 532 -10.47 -25.01 6.01
N GLN A 533 -10.31 -26.20 6.61
CA GLN A 533 -11.23 -26.75 7.61
C GLN A 533 -10.63 -26.66 9.01
N LEU A 534 -11.44 -26.25 9.99
CA LEU A 534 -11.05 -26.25 11.41
C LEU A 534 -10.92 -27.70 11.90
N VAL A 535 -9.72 -28.08 12.37
CA VAL A 535 -9.44 -29.46 12.81
C VAL A 535 -9.17 -29.57 14.32
N ASN A 536 -8.78 -28.48 14.98
CA ASN A 536 -8.55 -28.48 16.41
C ASN A 536 -8.73 -27.08 17.01
N THR A 537 -9.33 -27.02 18.20
CA THR A 537 -9.39 -25.79 19.03
C THR A 537 -8.85 -26.11 20.43
N GLN A 538 -7.98 -25.24 20.92
CA GLN A 538 -7.54 -25.14 22.31
C GLN A 538 -7.94 -23.77 22.87
N THR A 539 -7.98 -23.62 24.19
CA THR A 539 -8.42 -22.35 24.81
C THR A 539 -7.45 -21.92 25.90
N HIS A 540 -6.89 -20.73 25.74
CA HIS A 540 -6.21 -19.96 26.78
C HIS A 540 -7.22 -19.07 27.52
N PRO A 541 -6.90 -18.57 28.73
CA PRO A 541 -7.70 -17.52 29.34
C PRO A 541 -7.85 -16.32 28.38
N ALA A 542 -9.08 -15.85 28.19
CA ALA A 542 -9.37 -14.68 27.37
C ALA A 542 -8.61 -13.44 27.87
N GLY A 543 -8.12 -12.62 26.94
CA GLY A 543 -7.30 -11.44 27.23
C GLY A 543 -5.80 -11.70 27.33
N ASN A 544 -5.37 -12.97 27.39
CA ASN A 544 -3.94 -13.28 27.34
C ASN A 544 -3.32 -12.88 25.99
N THR A 545 -2.10 -12.36 26.02
CA THR A 545 -1.33 -12.01 24.79
C THR A 545 -0.30 -13.08 24.48
N ILE A 546 0.08 -13.23 23.22
CA ILE A 546 1.26 -14.05 22.87
C ILE A 546 2.51 -13.46 23.54
N VAL A 547 3.36 -14.32 24.10
CA VAL A 547 4.63 -13.89 24.68
C VAL A 547 5.58 -13.48 23.55
N PRO A 548 6.11 -12.24 23.53
CA PRO A 548 6.97 -11.79 22.44
C PRO A 548 8.29 -12.57 22.39
N LEU A 549 8.75 -12.87 21.18
CA LEU A 549 10.07 -13.46 20.95
C LEU A 549 11.15 -12.37 21.11
N THR A 550 11.99 -12.52 22.13
CA THR A 550 13.02 -11.53 22.49
C THR A 550 14.43 -12.08 22.37
N GLN A 551 14.64 -13.37 22.63
CA GLN A 551 15.99 -13.95 22.61
C GLN A 551 16.55 -14.20 21.22
N ASN A 552 15.73 -14.66 20.27
CA ASN A 552 16.18 -14.87 18.90
C ASN A 552 16.10 -13.55 18.13
N SER A 553 17.08 -13.26 17.28
CA SER A 553 17.15 -12.03 16.50
C SER A 553 16.08 -11.93 15.41
N ASP A 554 15.61 -13.08 14.94
CA ASP A 554 14.79 -13.31 13.76
C ASP A 554 13.66 -14.31 14.04
N MET A 555 12.68 -14.37 13.14
CA MET A 555 11.80 -15.52 12.96
C MET A 555 12.29 -16.31 11.72
N ARG A 556 11.87 -17.57 11.57
CA ARG A 556 12.36 -18.47 10.53
C ARG A 556 11.26 -19.20 9.79
N ILE A 557 11.46 -19.38 8.49
CA ILE A 557 10.70 -20.30 7.65
C ILE A 557 11.59 -21.49 7.33
N GLY A 558 11.07 -22.70 7.48
CA GLY A 558 11.81 -23.94 7.19
C GLY A 558 12.76 -24.43 8.28
N HIS A 559 12.86 -23.77 9.44
CA HIS A 559 13.77 -24.19 10.51
C HIS A 559 13.23 -23.94 11.92
N SER A 560 13.33 -24.97 12.78
CA SER A 560 12.99 -24.92 14.21
C SER A 560 14.23 -24.79 15.07
N TRP A 561 14.25 -23.83 16.01
CA TRP A 561 15.26 -23.84 17.09
C TRP A 561 15.09 -25.02 18.05
N VAL A 562 13.93 -25.69 18.05
CA VAL A 562 13.68 -26.85 18.90
C VAL A 562 14.25 -28.09 18.22
N ASN A 563 15.25 -28.70 18.85
CA ASN A 563 15.99 -29.86 18.31
C ASN A 563 16.67 -29.59 16.95
N ASN A 564 16.86 -28.32 16.56
CA ASN A 564 17.58 -27.89 15.36
C ASN A 564 17.09 -28.62 14.08
N GLY A 565 15.77 -28.68 13.89
CA GLY A 565 15.15 -29.35 12.76
C GLY A 565 14.92 -28.43 11.57
N TYR A 566 15.01 -29.01 10.38
CA TYR A 566 14.93 -28.31 9.09
C TYR A 566 13.85 -28.98 8.25
N PHE A 567 12.98 -28.19 7.65
CA PHE A 567 11.93 -28.71 6.79
C PHE A 567 12.56 -29.43 5.59
N HIS A 568 12.06 -30.63 5.27
CA HIS A 568 12.45 -31.35 4.08
C HIS A 568 11.28 -31.42 3.10
N GLY A 569 11.26 -30.52 2.13
CA GLY A 569 10.13 -30.34 1.24
C GLY A 569 10.02 -28.95 0.65
N ILE A 570 8.87 -28.64 0.07
CA ILE A 570 8.57 -27.36 -0.57
C ILE A 570 7.60 -26.58 0.31
N LEU A 571 7.90 -25.31 0.56
CA LEU A 571 6.97 -24.35 1.14
C LEU A 571 6.55 -23.32 0.08
N ASP A 572 5.29 -22.91 0.14
CA ASP A 572 4.71 -21.90 -0.72
C ASP A 572 3.75 -20.99 0.07
N ASP A 573 3.66 -19.73 -0.35
CA ASP A 573 2.68 -18.73 0.10
C ASP A 573 2.56 -18.63 1.62
N VAL A 574 3.69 -18.43 2.30
CA VAL A 574 3.74 -18.28 3.75
C VAL A 574 3.23 -16.89 4.11
N ARG A 575 2.20 -16.82 4.97
CA ARG A 575 1.52 -15.58 5.36
C ARG A 575 1.49 -15.43 6.87
N LEU A 576 1.71 -14.21 7.35
CA LEU A 576 1.59 -13.85 8.76
C LEU A 576 0.69 -12.62 8.90
N TYR A 577 -0.31 -12.73 9.78
CA TYR A 577 -1.28 -11.69 10.08
C TYR A 577 -1.19 -11.28 11.56
N LYS A 578 -1.22 -9.98 11.86
CA LYS A 578 -1.40 -9.41 13.21
C LYS A 578 -2.85 -9.43 13.71
N GLN A 579 -3.72 -10.18 13.03
CA GLN A 579 -5.13 -10.28 13.37
C GLN A 579 -5.64 -11.72 13.26
N VAL A 580 -6.83 -11.93 13.79
CA VAL A 580 -7.56 -13.20 13.71
C VAL A 580 -8.30 -13.28 12.37
N LEU A 581 -7.95 -14.25 11.53
CA LEU A 581 -8.73 -14.56 10.33
C LEU A 581 -10.03 -15.28 10.72
N SER A 582 -11.09 -14.95 9.99
CA SER A 582 -12.35 -15.68 10.01
C SER A 582 -12.22 -17.03 9.32
N ASP A 583 -13.13 -17.96 9.62
CA ASP A 583 -13.16 -19.29 9.00
C ASP A 583 -13.28 -19.19 7.46
N GLN A 584 -14.04 -18.19 6.97
CA GLN A 584 -14.18 -17.94 5.55
C GLN A 584 -12.88 -17.42 4.93
N GLU A 585 -12.17 -16.51 5.59
CA GLU A 585 -10.88 -16.04 5.09
C GLU A 585 -9.87 -17.20 5.00
N VAL A 586 -9.82 -18.09 6.01
CA VAL A 586 -8.96 -19.28 5.96
C VAL A 586 -9.34 -20.23 4.81
N LEU A 587 -10.65 -20.42 4.60
CA LEU A 587 -11.15 -21.22 3.48
C LEU A 587 -10.79 -20.59 2.13
N ASP A 588 -10.83 -19.26 2.02
CA ASP A 588 -10.42 -18.53 0.81
C ASP A 588 -8.90 -18.64 0.57
N LEU A 589 -8.07 -18.61 1.63
CA LEU A 589 -6.62 -18.88 1.48
C LEU A 589 -6.35 -20.28 0.93
N PHE A 590 -7.10 -21.28 1.39
CA PHE A 590 -6.99 -22.66 0.88
C PHE A 590 -7.51 -22.80 -0.56
N ASN A 591 -8.62 -22.14 -0.90
CA ASN A 591 -9.23 -22.26 -2.21
C ASN A 591 -8.57 -21.38 -3.28
N SER A 592 -7.56 -20.58 -2.91
CA SER A 592 -6.71 -19.86 -3.86
C SER A 592 -6.08 -20.88 -4.85
N PRO A 593 -6.46 -20.89 -6.13
CA PRO A 593 -6.12 -21.91 -7.10
C PRO A 593 -4.67 -21.80 -7.58
N THR A 594 -4.23 -22.96 -8.03
CA THR A 594 -2.94 -23.23 -8.65
C THR A 594 -2.77 -22.42 -9.93
N VAL A 595 -1.84 -21.46 -9.93
CA VAL A 595 -1.23 -21.03 -11.18
C VAL A 595 -0.38 -22.21 -11.64
N SER A 596 -0.89 -23.00 -12.59
CA SER A 596 -0.04 -23.91 -13.33
C SER A 596 1.06 -23.05 -13.95
N ALA A 597 2.30 -23.21 -13.49
CA ALA A 597 3.44 -22.67 -14.20
C ALA A 597 3.36 -23.21 -15.63
N THR A 598 2.94 -22.36 -16.56
CA THR A 598 3.25 -22.62 -17.97
C THR A 598 4.75 -22.77 -18.00
N SER A 599 5.21 -23.92 -18.51
CA SER A 599 6.61 -24.24 -18.71
C SER A 599 7.38 -22.99 -19.13
N PRO A 600 8.63 -22.78 -18.65
CA PRO A 600 9.46 -21.72 -19.22
C PRO A 600 9.41 -21.92 -20.72
N VAL A 601 9.02 -20.86 -21.44
CA VAL A 601 9.18 -20.80 -22.88
C VAL A 601 10.62 -21.22 -23.11
N SER A 602 10.81 -22.38 -23.73
CA SER A 602 12.11 -22.80 -24.19
C SER A 602 12.60 -21.64 -25.05
N ASN A 603 13.64 -20.96 -24.58
CA ASN A 603 14.47 -20.12 -25.43
C ASN A 603 15.11 -21.07 -26.45
N GLU A 604 14.35 -21.40 -27.50
CA GLU A 604 14.90 -21.96 -28.70
C GLU A 604 15.71 -20.86 -29.38
N THR A 605 17.02 -21.00 -29.20
CA THR A 605 18.09 -20.94 -30.21
C THR A 605 19.23 -20.01 -29.84
N ASN A 606 20.07 -20.49 -28.92
CA ASN A 606 21.51 -20.28 -29.06
C ASN A 606 22.02 -21.36 -30.03
N VAL A 607 21.76 -21.20 -31.33
CA VAL A 607 22.43 -22.00 -32.36
C VAL A 607 23.82 -21.43 -32.50
N ALA A 608 24.82 -22.20 -32.07
CA ALA A 608 26.20 -21.98 -32.45
C ALA A 608 26.29 -22.00 -33.99
N VAL A 609 26.47 -20.83 -34.60
CA VAL A 609 26.78 -20.72 -36.03
C VAL A 609 28.22 -21.15 -36.22
N ASN A 610 28.41 -22.43 -36.53
CA ASN A 610 29.58 -22.91 -37.25
C ASN A 610 29.08 -23.46 -38.59
N GLY A 611 28.80 -22.54 -39.51
CA GLY A 611 28.33 -22.85 -40.86
C GLY A 611 28.37 -21.61 -41.73
N ALA A 612 29.14 -21.67 -42.83
CA ALA A 612 29.35 -20.57 -43.76
C ALA A 612 28.03 -20.04 -44.33
N ILE A 613 27.85 -18.72 -44.26
CA ILE A 613 26.72 -18.02 -44.88
C ILE A 613 27.12 -17.63 -46.31
N THR A 614 26.50 -18.28 -47.29
CA THR A 614 26.50 -17.81 -48.69
C THR A 614 25.32 -16.87 -48.86
N VAL A 615 25.59 -15.58 -49.12
CA VAL A 615 24.57 -14.57 -49.40
C VAL A 615 24.39 -14.48 -50.92
N THR A 616 23.21 -14.81 -51.43
CA THR A 616 22.77 -14.44 -52.79
C THR A 616 21.93 -13.17 -52.72
N PHE A 617 22.38 -12.13 -53.42
CA PHE A 617 21.63 -10.89 -53.58
C PHE A 617 20.68 -11.00 -54.78
N SER A 618 19.41 -10.68 -54.57
CA SER A 618 18.42 -10.47 -55.62
C SER A 618 18.05 -9.00 -55.68
N GLU A 619 18.80 -8.22 -56.45
CA GLU A 619 18.32 -7.06 -57.23
C GLU A 619 19.50 -6.43 -57.97
N ALA A 620 19.31 -6.17 -59.26
CA ALA A 620 20.30 -5.56 -60.12
C ALA A 620 20.35 -4.04 -59.84
N MET A 621 21.52 -3.54 -59.41
CA MET A 621 21.81 -2.11 -59.46
C MET A 621 22.09 -1.70 -60.90
N ASP A 622 21.28 -0.77 -61.41
CA ASP A 622 21.51 -0.09 -62.68
C ASP A 622 22.64 0.95 -62.51
N ALA A 623 23.48 1.05 -63.53
CA ALA A 623 24.72 1.84 -63.49
C ALA A 623 24.47 3.27 -63.96
N ASN A 624 24.60 4.23 -63.04
CA ASN A 624 25.05 5.64 -63.19
C ASN A 624 24.23 6.59 -62.30
N THR A 625 24.68 6.84 -61.07
CA THR A 625 24.98 8.19 -60.50
C THR A 625 25.44 8.07 -59.06
#